data_AF-A0A3P6RTU2-F1
#
_entry.id   AF-A0A3P6RTU2-F1
#
_cell.length_a   1.000
_cell.length_b   1.000
_cell.length_c   1.000
_cell.angle_alpha   90.00
_cell.angle_beta   90.00
_cell.angle_gamma   90.00
#
_symmetry.space_group_name_H-M   'P 1'
#
loop_
_entity.id
_entity.type
_entity.pdbx_description
1 polymer ?
#
loop_
_entity_poly.entity_id
_entity_poly.type
_entity_poly.pdbx_seq_one_letter_code
_entity_poly.pdbx_strand_id
1 'polypeptide(L)'
;MFKVIVSTGYSFEFPLAERGELIPVKDNEVNLYKLMYPPQLASKNTLAVIGLIQPFGSIMPASEMQARLFFSVLSQQTHLPSFDQMQQEIDYYKTQLRKQFVHSRRHTIEANYIAYMDELASLIGAKPNLTKLFLTDPKLAWKVLFGPAVSYIYRIQGPHRWSDARQAIMTVQERCLAPTQKPFAQ
;
A
#
# COMPACT_ATOMS: atom_id res chain seq x y z
N MET A 1 29.14 2.88 35.44
CA MET A 1 28.09 1.91 35.09
C MET A 1 27.71 2.14 33.63
N PHE A 2 28.02 1.21 32.72
CA PHE A 2 27.68 1.38 31.30
C PHE A 2 26.26 0.87 31.04
N LYS A 3 25.51 1.61 30.21
CA LYS A 3 24.18 1.21 29.75
C LYS A 3 24.27 0.85 28.27
N VAL A 4 23.64 -0.26 27.90
CA VAL A 4 23.53 -0.73 26.52
C VAL A 4 22.08 -0.57 26.09
N ILE A 5 21.85 0.04 24.92
CA ILE A 5 20.53 0.16 24.30
C ILE A 5 20.51 -0.76 23.08
N VAL A 6 19.58 -1.71 23.06
CA VAL A 6 19.45 -2.71 21.99
C VAL A 6 18.31 -2.33 21.06
N SER A 7 18.63 -1.73 19.92
CA SER A 7 17.67 -1.25 18.91
C SER A 7 17.59 -2.21 17.71
N THR A 8 17.39 -3.50 17.96
CA THR A 8 17.44 -4.58 16.94
C THR A 8 16.13 -4.81 16.18
N GLY A 9 15.11 -3.98 16.42
CA GLY A 9 13.81 -4.03 15.74
C GLY A 9 12.78 -4.90 16.47
N TYR A 10 11.73 -5.30 15.74
CA TYR A 10 10.56 -5.97 16.29
C TYR A 10 10.22 -7.25 15.50
N SER A 11 9.48 -8.15 16.15
CA SER A 11 8.82 -9.31 15.52
C SER A 11 7.31 -9.11 15.58
N PHE A 12 6.55 -9.85 14.79
CA PHE A 12 5.09 -9.80 14.79
C PHE A 12 4.51 -11.21 14.68
N GLU A 13 3.28 -11.37 15.17
CA GLU A 13 2.53 -12.62 15.21
C GLU A 13 1.02 -12.33 15.28
N PHE A 14 0.19 -13.33 14.96
CA PHE A 14 -1.27 -13.21 14.95
C PHE A 14 -1.96 -14.27 15.84
N PRO A 15 -1.71 -14.27 17.16
CA PRO A 15 -2.22 -15.31 18.07
C PRO A 15 -3.75 -15.34 18.17
N LEU A 16 -4.44 -14.25 17.80
CA LEU A 16 -5.90 -14.19 17.79
C LEU A 16 -6.52 -14.88 16.57
N ALA A 17 -5.78 -15.01 15.47
CA ALA A 17 -6.27 -15.60 14.22
C ALA A 17 -6.07 -17.12 14.25
N GLU A 18 -7.08 -17.86 14.71
CA GLU A 18 -7.04 -19.32 14.87
C GLU A 18 -5.80 -19.78 15.66
N ARG A 19 -5.47 -19.12 16.78
CA ARG A 19 -4.28 -19.41 17.60
C ARG A 19 -2.95 -19.30 16.82
N GLY A 20 -2.92 -18.51 15.75
CA GLY A 20 -1.76 -18.33 14.87
C GLY A 20 -1.70 -19.30 13.69
N GLU A 21 -2.65 -20.24 13.57
CA GLU A 21 -2.65 -21.23 12.49
C GLU A 21 -3.12 -20.66 11.15
N LEU A 22 -4.05 -19.69 11.17
CA LEU A 22 -4.58 -19.07 9.95
C LEU A 22 -3.54 -18.17 9.25
N ILE A 23 -2.73 -17.47 10.04
CA ILE A 23 -1.67 -16.57 9.54
C ILE A 23 -0.36 -16.96 10.24
N PRO A 24 0.27 -18.07 9.80
CA PRO A 24 1.52 -18.52 10.39
C PRO A 24 2.62 -17.51 10.03
N VAL A 25 3.38 -17.09 11.05
CA VAL A 25 4.55 -16.23 10.88
C VAL A 25 5.79 -17.03 11.24
N LYS A 26 6.71 -17.18 10.27
CA LYS A 26 7.99 -17.87 10.47
C LYS A 26 9.11 -16.95 10.03
N ASP A 27 10.06 -16.66 10.91
CA ASP A 27 11.20 -15.78 10.64
C ASP A 27 10.79 -14.38 10.11
N ASN A 28 9.68 -13.83 10.64
CA ASN A 28 9.00 -12.61 10.16
C ASN A 28 8.46 -12.69 8.72
N GLU A 29 8.43 -13.86 8.09
CA GLU A 29 7.80 -14.10 6.79
C GLU A 29 6.33 -14.51 6.97
N VAL A 30 5.47 -14.03 6.07
CA VAL A 30 4.03 -14.34 6.05
C VAL A 30 3.64 -14.86 4.67
N ASN A 31 2.55 -15.62 4.61
CA ASN A 31 1.95 -16.06 3.34
C ASN A 31 0.62 -15.34 3.12
N LEU A 32 0.67 -14.07 2.70
CA LEU A 32 -0.51 -13.24 2.47
C LEU A 32 -0.51 -12.67 1.06
N TYR A 33 -1.62 -12.83 0.34
CA TYR A 33 -1.83 -12.21 -0.95
C TYR A 33 -1.90 -10.69 -0.78
N LYS A 34 -1.05 -9.98 -1.54
CA LYS A 34 -0.84 -8.52 -1.44
C LYS A 34 -0.54 -8.03 -0.02
N LEU A 35 0.08 -8.85 0.82
CA LEU A 35 0.32 -8.57 2.24
C LEU A 35 -0.97 -8.29 3.05
N MET A 36 -2.10 -8.84 2.60
CA MET A 36 -3.41 -8.61 3.19
C MET A 36 -4.18 -9.90 3.46
N TYR A 37 -4.39 -10.74 2.44
CA TYR A 37 -5.38 -11.82 2.50
C TYR A 37 -4.71 -13.18 2.74
N PRO A 38 -5.17 -13.98 3.72
CA PRO A 38 -4.78 -15.38 3.85
C PRO A 38 -5.36 -16.18 2.68
N PRO A 39 -4.53 -16.80 1.81
CA PRO A 39 -5.02 -17.54 0.65
C PRO A 39 -5.99 -18.66 1.02
N GLN A 40 -5.85 -19.26 2.21
CA GLN A 40 -6.75 -20.31 2.72
C GLN A 40 -8.21 -19.88 2.76
N LEU A 41 -8.50 -18.57 2.79
CA LEU A 41 -9.84 -18.01 2.77
C LEU A 41 -10.27 -17.51 1.37
N ALA A 42 -9.53 -17.84 0.30
CA ALA A 42 -9.76 -17.32 -1.05
C ALA A 42 -11.19 -17.54 -1.58
N SER A 43 -11.91 -18.55 -1.07
CA SER A 43 -13.31 -18.82 -1.44
C SER A 43 -14.29 -17.71 -1.03
N LYS A 44 -13.99 -16.94 0.03
CA LYS A 44 -14.87 -15.91 0.57
C LYS A 44 -14.19 -14.56 0.82
N ASN A 45 -12.87 -14.54 1.04
CA ASN A 45 -12.06 -13.34 1.30
C ASN A 45 -12.62 -12.44 2.42
N THR A 46 -13.14 -13.05 3.49
CA THR A 46 -13.84 -12.35 4.59
C THR A 46 -12.91 -11.75 5.64
N LEU A 47 -11.60 -11.99 5.55
CA LEU A 47 -10.60 -11.49 6.48
C LEU A 47 -9.38 -10.98 5.72
N ALA A 48 -8.88 -9.82 6.13
CA ALA A 48 -7.64 -9.23 5.65
C ALA A 48 -6.90 -8.55 6.79
N VAL A 49 -5.57 -8.55 6.71
CA VAL A 49 -4.69 -7.77 7.57
C VAL A 49 -4.43 -6.41 6.91
N ILE A 50 -4.64 -5.33 7.64
CA ILE A 50 -4.39 -3.97 7.19
C ILE A 50 -3.19 -3.41 7.97
N GLY A 51 -2.26 -2.78 7.25
CA GLY A 51 -1.05 -2.17 7.81
C GLY A 51 0.12 -3.12 8.01
N LEU A 52 0.02 -4.40 7.62
CA LEU A 52 1.15 -5.33 7.64
C LEU A 52 2.03 -5.15 6.39
N ILE A 53 2.66 -3.98 6.29
CA ILE A 53 3.48 -3.59 5.14
C ILE A 53 4.54 -2.58 5.57
N GLN A 54 5.73 -2.67 5.00
CA GLN A 54 6.80 -1.69 5.13
C GLN A 54 7.05 -1.05 3.76
N PRO A 55 6.27 -0.03 3.37
CA PRO A 55 6.47 0.59 2.07
C PRO A 55 7.67 1.54 2.09
N PHE A 56 8.33 1.69 0.93
CA PHE A 56 9.23 2.83 0.65
C PHE A 56 8.41 4.11 0.44
N GLY A 57 7.71 4.54 1.50
CA GLY A 57 6.71 5.58 1.48
C GLY A 57 5.95 5.62 2.81
N SER A 58 4.81 6.32 2.83
CA SER A 58 3.99 6.39 4.05
C SER A 58 3.07 5.18 4.17
N ILE A 59 3.03 4.58 5.37
CA ILE A 59 2.10 3.49 5.70
C ILE A 59 0.64 3.94 5.75
N MET A 60 0.37 5.20 6.05
CA MET A 60 -0.99 5.74 6.18
C MET A 60 -1.80 5.59 4.88
N PRO A 61 -1.35 6.12 3.72
CA PRO A 61 -2.06 5.92 2.46
C PRO A 61 -2.03 4.46 1.98
N ALA A 62 -0.99 3.69 2.28
CA ALA A 62 -0.96 2.27 1.95
C ALA A 62 -2.06 1.50 2.68
N SER A 63 -2.19 1.70 4.00
CA SER A 63 -3.22 1.07 4.83
C SER A 63 -4.64 1.52 4.44
N GLU A 64 -4.79 2.79 4.06
CA GLU A 64 -6.05 3.33 3.54
C GLU A 64 -6.45 2.66 2.21
N MET A 65 -5.51 2.48 1.27
CA MET A 65 -5.75 1.77 0.03
C MET A 65 -6.07 0.28 0.26
N GLN A 66 -5.35 -0.37 1.18
CA GLN A 66 -5.66 -1.74 1.62
C GLN A 66 -7.10 -1.83 2.15
N ALA A 67 -7.53 -0.88 2.99
CA ALA A 67 -8.89 -0.84 3.51
C ALA A 67 -9.93 -0.65 2.39
N ARG A 68 -9.67 0.23 1.41
CA ARG A 68 -10.54 0.40 0.23
C ARG A 68 -10.71 -0.90 -0.54
N LEU A 69 -9.62 -1.61 -0.81
CA LEU A 69 -9.69 -2.91 -1.47
C LEU A 69 -10.49 -3.90 -0.64
N PHE A 70 -10.22 -3.99 0.67
CA PHE A 70 -10.94 -4.89 1.58
C PHE A 70 -12.45 -4.69 1.55
N PHE A 71 -12.93 -3.45 1.68
CA PHE A 71 -14.37 -3.20 1.64
C PHE A 71 -14.97 -3.43 0.25
N SER A 72 -14.22 -3.16 -0.83
CA SER A 72 -14.66 -3.50 -2.20
C SER A 72 -14.85 -5.00 -2.39
N VAL A 73 -13.93 -5.81 -1.84
CA VAL A 73 -14.00 -7.28 -1.88
C VAL A 73 -15.11 -7.81 -0.98
N LEU A 74 -15.20 -7.32 0.26
CA LEU A 74 -16.22 -7.73 1.21
C LEU A 74 -17.64 -7.43 0.71
N SER A 75 -17.83 -6.31 0.01
CA SER A 75 -19.10 -5.94 -0.63
C SER A 75 -19.33 -6.56 -2.00
N GLN A 76 -18.47 -7.50 -2.43
CA GLN A 76 -18.57 -8.22 -3.71
C GLN A 76 -18.50 -7.31 -4.96
N GLN A 77 -17.93 -6.10 -4.83
CA GLN A 77 -17.67 -5.20 -5.96
C GLN A 77 -16.37 -5.55 -6.69
N THR A 78 -15.41 -6.15 -5.97
CA THR A 78 -14.15 -6.66 -6.50
C THR A 78 -14.01 -8.14 -6.15
N HIS A 79 -13.66 -8.96 -7.13
CA HIS A 79 -13.34 -10.38 -6.90
C HIS A 79 -11.83 -10.57 -6.97
N LEU A 80 -11.29 -11.22 -5.95
CA LEU A 80 -9.88 -11.62 -5.92
C LEU A 80 -9.69 -12.95 -6.68
N PRO A 81 -8.46 -13.24 -7.14
CA PRO A 81 -8.17 -14.45 -7.90
C PRO A 81 -8.32 -15.74 -7.06
N SER A 82 -8.18 -16.90 -7.70
CA SER A 82 -8.25 -18.20 -7.01
C SER A 82 -7.08 -18.42 -6.04
N PHE A 83 -7.20 -19.42 -5.16
CA PHE A 83 -6.13 -19.84 -4.25
C PHE A 83 -4.79 -20.05 -4.98
N ASP A 84 -4.79 -20.81 -6.08
CA ASP A 84 -3.57 -21.14 -6.82
C ASP A 84 -2.92 -19.89 -7.42
N GLN A 85 -3.73 -18.99 -7.95
CA GLN A 85 -3.25 -17.71 -8.50
C GLN A 85 -2.69 -16.80 -7.40
N MET A 86 -3.37 -16.72 -6.24
CA MET A 86 -2.84 -15.99 -5.08
C MET A 86 -1.49 -16.55 -4.66
N GLN A 87 -1.34 -17.87 -4.58
CA GLN A 87 -0.09 -18.52 -4.17
C GLN A 87 1.04 -18.25 -5.17
N GLN A 88 0.78 -18.36 -6.47
CA GLN A 88 1.74 -18.04 -7.52
C GLN A 88 2.23 -16.59 -7.43
N GLU A 89 1.32 -15.65 -7.20
CA GLU A 89 1.68 -14.24 -7.04
C GLU A 89 2.48 -13.96 -5.77
N ILE A 90 2.16 -14.64 -4.66
CA ILE A 90 2.94 -14.55 -3.42
C ILE A 90 4.37 -15.06 -3.65
N ASP A 91 4.52 -16.21 -4.30
CA ASP A 91 5.84 -16.80 -4.56
C ASP A 91 6.67 -15.93 -5.51
N TYR A 92 6.02 -15.37 -6.53
CA TYR A 92 6.64 -14.38 -7.41
C TYR A 92 7.11 -13.16 -6.62
N TYR A 93 6.24 -12.58 -5.78
CA TYR A 93 6.55 -11.41 -4.95
C TYR A 93 7.74 -11.67 -4.02
N LYS A 94 7.73 -12.79 -3.31
CA LYS A 94 8.85 -13.21 -2.43
C LYS A 94 10.15 -13.38 -3.22
N THR A 95 10.08 -13.90 -4.44
CA THR A 95 11.24 -14.03 -5.32
C THR A 95 11.80 -12.66 -5.74
N GLN A 96 10.93 -11.70 -6.05
CA GLN A 96 11.37 -10.33 -6.36
C GLN A 96 11.99 -9.63 -5.16
N LEU A 97 11.40 -9.79 -3.97
CA LEU A 97 11.96 -9.24 -2.73
C LEU A 97 13.36 -9.75 -2.45
N ARG A 98 13.58 -11.07 -2.58
CA ARG A 98 14.91 -11.69 -2.36
C ARG A 98 15.97 -11.23 -3.36
N LYS A 99 15.56 -10.77 -4.55
CA LYS A 99 16.47 -10.18 -5.55
C LYS A 99 16.85 -8.74 -5.23
N GLN A 100 15.92 -7.98 -4.63
CA GLN A 100 16.10 -6.55 -4.36
C GLN A 100 16.73 -6.28 -2.99
N PHE A 101 16.46 -7.12 -2.00
CA PHE A 101 16.87 -6.92 -0.61
C PHE A 101 17.74 -8.05 -0.09
N VAL A 102 18.62 -7.70 0.85
CA VAL A 102 19.41 -8.68 1.60
C VAL A 102 18.46 -9.58 2.36
N HIS A 103 18.70 -10.89 2.30
CA HIS A 103 17.91 -11.88 3.01
C HIS A 103 18.06 -11.69 4.54
N SER A 104 17.13 -10.98 5.15
CA SER A 104 17.08 -10.73 6.59
C SER A 104 15.63 -10.63 7.08
N ARG A 105 15.44 -10.87 8.39
CA ARG A 105 14.14 -10.76 9.07
C ARG A 105 13.49 -9.36 8.98
N ARG A 106 14.26 -8.34 8.58
CA ARG A 106 13.78 -6.97 8.42
C ARG A 106 13.10 -6.74 7.07
N HIS A 107 13.44 -7.50 6.02
CA HIS A 107 13.05 -7.19 4.65
C HIS A 107 11.92 -8.09 4.10
N THR A 108 11.16 -8.72 4.98
CA THR A 108 10.15 -9.73 4.60
C THR A 108 8.82 -9.14 4.13
N ILE A 109 8.53 -7.88 4.51
CA ILE A 109 7.28 -7.18 4.18
C ILE A 109 7.53 -5.82 3.52
N GLU A 110 8.74 -5.62 2.99
CA GLU A 110 9.12 -4.41 2.26
C GLU A 110 8.32 -4.30 0.96
N ALA A 111 7.93 -3.10 0.54
CA ALA A 111 7.17 -2.91 -0.69
C ALA A 111 7.54 -1.60 -1.40
N ASN A 112 7.68 -1.64 -2.72
CA ASN A 112 7.78 -0.40 -3.50
C ASN A 112 6.42 0.33 -3.46
N TYR A 113 6.40 1.51 -2.85
CA TYR A 113 5.16 2.24 -2.55
C TYR A 113 4.30 2.50 -3.80
N ILE A 114 4.88 3.03 -4.87
CA ILE A 114 4.12 3.38 -6.08
C ILE A 114 3.57 2.11 -6.75
N ALA A 115 4.42 1.09 -6.91
CA ALA A 115 3.99 -0.16 -7.54
C ALA A 115 2.87 -0.85 -6.74
N TYR A 116 2.99 -0.91 -5.42
CA TYR A 116 2.00 -1.50 -4.54
C TYR A 116 0.67 -0.73 -4.58
N MET A 117 0.73 0.61 -4.47
CA MET A 117 -0.46 1.46 -4.53
C MET A 117 -1.18 1.35 -5.88
N ASP A 118 -0.43 1.35 -6.98
CA ASP A 118 -0.96 1.17 -8.34
C ASP A 118 -1.62 -0.19 -8.54
N GLU A 119 -1.03 -1.25 -7.99
CA GLU A 119 -1.57 -2.60 -8.07
C GLU A 119 -2.92 -2.70 -7.36
N LEU A 120 -3.01 -2.26 -6.10
CA LEU A 120 -4.27 -2.27 -5.36
C LEU A 120 -5.30 -1.33 -6.00
N ALA A 121 -4.88 -0.15 -6.42
CA ALA A 121 -5.75 0.80 -7.09
C ALA A 121 -6.28 0.26 -8.43
N SER A 122 -5.54 -0.59 -9.13
CA SER A 122 -6.01 -1.23 -10.36
C SER A 122 -7.15 -2.21 -10.08
N LEU A 123 -7.06 -2.99 -8.99
CA LEU A 123 -8.11 -3.95 -8.59
C LEU A 123 -9.46 -3.27 -8.31
N ILE A 124 -9.44 -2.02 -7.86
CA ILE A 124 -10.66 -1.24 -7.59
C ILE A 124 -10.94 -0.16 -8.64
N GLY A 125 -10.19 -0.11 -9.75
CA GLY A 125 -10.36 0.90 -10.82
C GLY A 125 -10.02 2.35 -10.43
N ALA A 126 -9.30 2.56 -9.33
CA ALA A 126 -8.84 3.86 -8.84
C ALA A 126 -7.47 4.28 -9.40
N LYS A 127 -6.74 3.38 -10.08
CA LYS A 127 -5.46 3.73 -10.72
C LYS A 127 -5.67 4.76 -11.84
N PRO A 128 -4.97 5.91 -11.82
CA PRO A 128 -5.13 6.93 -12.85
C PRO A 128 -4.76 6.40 -14.24
N ASN A 129 -5.65 6.59 -15.22
CA ASN A 129 -5.32 6.29 -16.61
C ASN A 129 -4.59 7.51 -17.22
N LEU A 130 -3.26 7.43 -17.32
CA LEU A 130 -2.43 8.54 -17.77
C LEU A 130 -2.73 8.97 -19.20
N THR A 131 -2.96 8.05 -20.14
CA THR A 131 -3.23 8.43 -21.54
C THR A 131 -4.54 9.21 -21.65
N LYS A 132 -5.60 8.75 -20.97
CA LYS A 132 -6.86 9.49 -20.86
C LYS A 132 -6.65 10.85 -20.20
N LEU A 133 -5.86 10.89 -19.13
CA LEU A 133 -5.59 12.12 -18.38
C LEU A 133 -4.82 13.15 -19.20
N PHE A 134 -3.85 12.73 -20.02
CA PHE A 134 -3.14 13.63 -20.94
C PHE A 134 -4.06 14.27 -21.98
N LEU A 135 -5.11 13.56 -22.40
CA LEU A 135 -6.10 14.08 -23.36
C LEU A 135 -7.12 15.03 -22.71
N THR A 136 -7.50 14.79 -21.44
CA THR A 136 -8.58 15.56 -20.78
C THR A 136 -8.06 16.68 -19.88
N ASP A 137 -6.96 16.47 -19.17
CA ASP A 137 -6.31 17.46 -18.30
C ASP A 137 -4.78 17.27 -18.31
N PRO A 138 -4.10 17.78 -19.36
CA PRO A 138 -2.65 17.59 -19.53
C PRO A 138 -1.82 18.20 -18.38
N LYS A 139 -2.33 19.25 -17.71
CA LYS A 139 -1.66 19.85 -16.55
C LYS A 139 -1.66 18.90 -15.36
N LEU A 140 -2.80 18.27 -15.09
CA LEU A 140 -2.90 17.26 -14.04
C LEU A 140 -2.08 16.02 -14.41
N ALA A 141 -2.12 15.56 -15.66
CA ALA A 141 -1.32 14.43 -16.13
C ALA A 141 0.19 14.63 -15.90
N TRP A 142 0.70 15.83 -16.23
CA TRP A 142 2.10 16.19 -15.98
C TRP A 142 2.45 16.14 -14.49
N LYS A 143 1.57 16.64 -13.61
CA LYS A 143 1.78 16.60 -12.16
C LYS A 143 1.69 15.19 -11.57
N VAL A 144 0.84 14.32 -12.12
CA VAL A 144 0.75 12.92 -11.70
C VAL A 144 2.00 12.14 -12.12
N LEU A 145 2.53 12.39 -13.33
CA LEU A 145 3.67 11.66 -13.86
C LEU A 145 5.03 12.15 -13.32
N PHE A 146 5.22 13.46 -13.25
CA PHE A 146 6.51 14.07 -12.92
C PHE A 146 6.53 14.80 -11.57
N GLY A 147 5.38 14.91 -10.90
CA GLY A 147 5.28 15.50 -9.56
C GLY A 147 5.48 14.47 -8.44
N PRO A 148 5.32 14.90 -7.17
CA PRO A 148 5.38 14.00 -6.04
C PRO A 148 4.21 13.01 -6.05
N ALA A 149 4.48 11.74 -5.74
CA ALA A 149 3.49 10.67 -5.65
C ALA A 149 2.61 10.79 -4.39
N VAL A 150 1.71 11.79 -4.38
CA VAL A 150 0.78 12.07 -3.29
C VAL A 150 -0.46 11.18 -3.36
N SER A 151 -1.02 10.81 -2.20
CA SER A 151 -2.15 9.87 -2.10
C SER A 151 -3.43 10.36 -2.78
N TYR A 152 -3.60 11.67 -2.95
CA TYR A 152 -4.74 12.28 -3.66
C TYR A 152 -4.89 11.77 -5.09
N ILE A 153 -3.80 11.32 -5.73
CA ILE A 153 -3.79 10.74 -7.09
C ILE A 153 -4.79 9.59 -7.19
N TYR A 154 -4.90 8.75 -6.17
CA TYR A 154 -5.80 7.59 -6.15
C TYR A 154 -7.27 7.94 -5.81
N ARG A 155 -7.60 9.24 -5.75
CA ARG A 155 -8.95 9.76 -5.54
C ARG A 155 -9.46 10.59 -6.72
N ILE A 156 -8.71 10.67 -7.84
CA ILE A 156 -9.13 11.41 -9.04
C ILE A 156 -10.18 10.63 -9.86
N GLN A 157 -10.15 9.30 -9.80
CA GLN A 157 -11.07 8.41 -10.52
C GLN A 157 -11.38 7.16 -9.69
N GLY A 158 -12.29 6.33 -10.21
CA GLY A 158 -12.75 5.11 -9.55
C GLY A 158 -13.77 5.37 -8.44
N PRO A 159 -14.06 4.35 -7.62
CA PRO A 159 -15.01 4.45 -6.52
C PRO A 159 -14.51 5.42 -5.45
N HIS A 160 -15.45 6.16 -4.86
CA HIS A 160 -15.19 7.15 -3.81
C HIS A 160 -14.18 8.24 -4.22
N ARG A 161 -14.30 8.74 -5.46
CA ARG A 161 -13.55 9.92 -5.93
C ARG A 161 -13.78 11.13 -5.01
N TRP A 162 -12.76 11.97 -4.89
CA TRP A 162 -12.86 13.23 -4.15
C TRP A 162 -12.79 14.40 -5.14
N SER A 163 -13.80 15.28 -5.13
CA SER A 163 -13.91 16.41 -6.05
C SER A 163 -12.67 17.32 -6.01
N ASP A 164 -12.09 17.51 -4.83
CA ASP A 164 -10.99 18.46 -4.65
C ASP A 164 -9.62 17.79 -4.80
N ALA A 165 -9.57 16.50 -5.14
CA ALA A 165 -8.32 15.76 -5.33
C ALA A 165 -7.41 16.45 -6.36
N ARG A 166 -8.00 16.96 -7.44
CA ARG A 166 -7.27 17.75 -8.45
C ARG A 166 -6.62 18.98 -7.81
N GLN A 167 -7.42 19.80 -7.13
CA GLN A 167 -6.93 21.03 -6.52
C GLN A 167 -5.84 20.72 -5.48
N ALA A 168 -6.04 19.68 -4.68
CA ALA A 168 -5.07 19.21 -3.70
C ALA A 168 -3.74 18.82 -4.35
N ILE A 169 -3.74 18.11 -5.49
CA ILE A 169 -2.52 17.75 -6.24
C ILE A 169 -1.82 19.00 -6.76
N MET A 170 -2.57 19.94 -7.34
CA MET A 170 -1.99 21.14 -7.96
C MET A 170 -1.29 22.04 -6.94
N THR A 171 -1.81 22.10 -5.70
CA THR A 171 -1.35 23.02 -4.64
C THR A 171 -0.46 22.36 -3.58
N VAL A 172 0.07 21.15 -3.85
CA VAL A 172 0.98 20.45 -2.92
C VAL A 172 2.16 21.34 -2.51
N GLN A 173 2.83 21.95 -3.50
CA GLN A 173 4.03 22.74 -3.25
C GLN A 173 3.75 23.97 -2.37
N GLU A 174 2.62 24.64 -2.60
CA GLU A 174 2.17 25.78 -1.78
C GLU A 174 2.00 25.37 -0.32
N ARG A 175 1.33 24.24 -0.06
CA ARG A 175 1.13 23.74 1.32
C ARG A 175 2.43 23.29 1.99
N CYS A 176 3.38 22.75 1.22
CA CYS A 176 4.69 22.38 1.77
C CYS A 176 5.54 23.60 2.14
N LEU A 177 5.43 24.69 1.38
CA LEU A 177 6.21 25.92 1.59
C LEU A 177 5.57 26.89 2.60
N ALA A 178 4.25 26.90 2.72
CA ALA A 178 3.52 27.76 3.64
C ALA A 178 4.05 27.74 5.09
N PRO A 179 4.36 26.59 5.72
CA PRO A 179 4.92 26.57 7.07
C PRO A 179 6.37 27.01 7.14
N THR A 180 7.14 26.94 6.04
CA THR A 180 8.57 27.29 6.02
C THR A 180 8.83 28.76 5.66
N GLN A 181 7.84 29.45 5.08
CA GLN A 181 7.97 30.83 4.60
C GLN A 181 7.54 31.90 5.62
N LYS A 182 7.09 31.51 6.82
CA LYS A 182 6.88 32.49 7.89
C LYS A 182 8.24 33.01 8.35
N PRO A 183 8.48 34.34 8.37
CA PRO A 183 9.63 34.88 9.08
C PRO A 183 9.57 34.37 10.53
N PHE A 184 10.70 33.94 11.09
CA PHE A 184 10.79 33.80 12.54
C PHE A 184 10.30 35.13 13.12
N ALA A 185 9.25 35.08 13.93
CA ALA A 185 8.77 36.27 14.63
C ALA A 185 9.98 36.88 15.35
N GLN A 186 10.33 38.12 15.00
CA GLN A 186 11.28 38.93 15.76
C GLN A 186 10.65 39.34 17.09
#